data_AF-A0A931S5N7-F1
#
_entry.id   AF-A0A931S5N7-F1
#
_cell.length_a   1.000
_cell.length_b   1.000
_cell.length_c   1.000
_cell.angle_alpha   90.00
_cell.angle_beta   90.00
_cell.angle_gamma   90.00
#
_symmetry.space_group_name_H-M   'P 1'
#
loop_
_entity.id
_entity.type
_entity.pdbx_description
1 polymer ?
#
loop_
_entity_poly.entity_id
_entity_poly.type
_entity_poly.pdbx_seq_one_letter_code
_entity_poly.pdbx_strand_id
1 'polypeptide(L)'
;MVIERGQYIFAISGGCACHTIPDGTPHVGGRAFPIPFGTVYATNITPDKETGLGSWSDKEILNAMTTGIRPNGERILPVMPYEAYSGMAEEDLKALIAYLRTLKPVRKETPRMKSWVPFSRSLLVPLWLKLFGRFSTPPPKAPQSGIQRGRYLVDHVSLCRDCHTPRSFLGVPMRGLYLAGSKTGLLGEESPNITPDRETGIGEWSRDDIADLTLTGFKPNLDNVQGLMEEVIEGVSRGYKNMTREDALAIADYLKSIRPIANKIN
;
A
#
# COMPACT_ATOMS: atom_id res chain seq x y z
N MET A 1 -1.55 23.63 -1.63
CA MET A 1 -0.18 23.29 -1.16
C MET A 1 -0.13 22.09 -0.21
N VAL A 2 -0.19 22.18 1.12
CA VAL A 2 0.02 21.00 2.01
C VAL A 2 -1.14 19.97 1.95
N ILE A 3 -2.40 20.42 2.11
CA ILE A 3 -3.58 19.52 2.06
C ILE A 3 -3.72 18.89 0.67
N GLU A 4 -3.49 19.66 -0.38
CA GLU A 4 -3.53 19.21 -1.77
C GLU A 4 -2.45 18.16 -2.07
N ARG A 5 -1.22 18.36 -1.58
CA ARG A 5 -0.18 17.33 -1.63
C ARG A 5 -0.60 16.09 -0.84
N GLY A 6 -1.20 16.26 0.33
CA GLY A 6 -1.71 15.16 1.14
C GLY A 6 -2.80 14.37 0.43
N GLN A 7 -3.72 15.06 -0.24
CA GLN A 7 -4.76 14.45 -1.07
C GLN A 7 -4.17 13.66 -2.24
N TYR A 8 -3.13 14.20 -2.88
CA TYR A 8 -2.41 13.50 -3.93
C TYR A 8 -1.77 12.22 -3.40
N ILE A 9 -0.98 12.30 -2.32
CA ILE A 9 -0.35 11.13 -1.69
C ILE A 9 -1.39 10.11 -1.23
N PHE A 10 -2.52 10.56 -0.68
CA PHE A 10 -3.63 9.69 -0.30
C PHE A 10 -4.18 8.90 -1.49
N ALA A 11 -4.40 9.59 -2.63
CA ALA A 11 -4.89 8.96 -3.86
C ALA A 11 -3.90 7.89 -4.35
N ILE A 12 -2.63 8.27 -4.47
CA ILE A 12 -1.60 7.39 -5.03
C ILE A 12 -1.04 6.36 -4.05
N SER A 13 -1.50 6.36 -2.79
CA SER A 13 -1.30 5.27 -1.82
C SER A 13 -2.47 4.26 -1.82
N GLY A 14 -3.22 4.19 -2.92
CA GLY A 14 -4.34 3.26 -3.10
C GLY A 14 -5.68 3.80 -2.60
N GLY A 15 -5.83 5.12 -2.44
CA GLY A 15 -7.12 5.77 -2.18
C GLY A 15 -7.83 5.37 -0.89
N CYS A 16 -7.11 4.69 0.01
CA CYS A 16 -7.67 3.99 1.17
C CYS A 16 -8.75 2.95 0.81
N ALA A 17 -8.64 2.29 -0.35
CA ALA A 17 -9.45 1.12 -0.71
C ALA A 17 -9.35 0.01 0.36
N CYS A 18 -8.18 -0.16 0.98
CA CYS A 18 -8.00 -1.11 2.08
C CYS A 18 -8.78 -0.73 3.35
N HIS A 19 -9.07 0.56 3.56
CA HIS A 19 -9.82 1.08 4.71
C HIS A 19 -11.29 1.35 4.37
N THR A 20 -11.80 0.72 3.33
CA THR A 20 -13.18 0.81 2.89
C THR A 20 -13.65 -0.58 2.47
N ILE A 21 -14.84 -0.99 2.89
CA ILE A 21 -15.47 -2.18 2.32
C ILE A 21 -16.03 -1.81 0.93
N PRO A 22 -15.98 -2.70 -0.07
CA PRO A 22 -16.63 -2.45 -1.36
C PRO A 22 -18.08 -1.97 -1.17
N ASP A 23 -18.46 -0.92 -1.92
CA ASP A 23 -19.76 -0.24 -1.84
C ASP A 23 -20.15 0.33 -0.46
N GLY A 24 -19.19 0.40 0.47
CA GLY A 24 -19.40 0.89 1.82
C GLY A 24 -19.17 2.39 2.00
N THR A 25 -19.40 2.86 3.23
CA THR A 25 -19.01 4.22 3.61
C THR A 25 -17.49 4.38 3.51
N PRO A 26 -16.98 5.39 2.78
CA PRO A 26 -15.55 5.60 2.63
C PRO A 26 -14.79 5.73 3.96
N HIS A 27 -13.62 5.08 4.04
CA HIS A 27 -12.58 5.33 5.05
C HIS A 27 -12.90 4.90 6.49
N VAL A 28 -14.05 4.26 6.69
CA VAL A 28 -14.52 3.81 8.02
C VAL A 28 -13.97 2.44 8.45
N GLY A 29 -13.10 1.84 7.63
CA GLY A 29 -12.55 0.51 7.87
C GLY A 29 -13.56 -0.63 7.72
N GLY A 30 -13.26 -1.76 8.36
CA GLY A 30 -14.10 -2.96 8.39
C GLY A 30 -13.78 -4.00 7.31
N ARG A 31 -12.92 -3.68 6.33
CA ARG A 31 -12.47 -4.68 5.33
C ARG A 31 -11.69 -5.79 6.03
N ALA A 32 -12.09 -7.03 5.77
CA ALA A 32 -11.49 -8.23 6.34
C ALA A 32 -10.26 -8.65 5.53
N PHE A 33 -9.16 -8.93 6.22
CA PHE A 33 -7.95 -9.49 5.65
C PHE A 33 -7.68 -10.84 6.32
N PRO A 34 -7.96 -11.97 5.63
CA PRO A 34 -7.64 -13.28 6.16
C PRO A 34 -6.13 -13.44 6.26
N ILE A 35 -5.68 -14.01 7.36
CA ILE A 35 -4.28 -14.37 7.62
C ILE A 35 -4.24 -15.80 8.18
N PRO A 36 -3.11 -16.52 8.10
CA PRO A 36 -3.07 -17.96 8.44
C PRO A 36 -3.59 -18.32 9.84
N PHE A 37 -3.60 -17.37 10.77
CA PHE A 37 -4.03 -17.57 12.15
C PHE A 37 -5.27 -16.76 12.55
N GLY A 38 -6.00 -16.19 11.60
CA GLY A 38 -7.21 -15.44 11.90
C GLY A 38 -7.63 -14.46 10.82
N THR A 39 -8.27 -13.38 11.24
CA THR A 39 -8.73 -12.31 10.36
C THR A 39 -8.50 -10.98 11.05
N VAL A 40 -7.77 -10.09 10.38
CA VAL A 40 -7.62 -8.69 10.81
C VAL A 40 -8.58 -7.84 10.01
N TYR A 41 -9.01 -6.73 10.61
CA TYR A 41 -9.94 -5.80 9.98
C TYR A 41 -9.26 -4.44 9.88
N ALA A 42 -9.38 -3.78 8.73
CA ALA A 42 -8.91 -2.41 8.59
C ALA A 42 -9.65 -1.49 9.56
N THR A 43 -8.95 -0.50 10.10
CA THR A 43 -9.50 0.45 11.08
C THR A 43 -10.15 1.66 10.40
N ASN A 44 -11.01 2.37 11.12
CA ASN A 44 -11.54 3.66 10.70
C ASN A 44 -10.41 4.71 10.73
N ILE A 45 -10.18 5.38 9.60
CA ILE A 45 -9.12 6.41 9.45
C ILE A 45 -9.70 7.83 9.37
N THR A 46 -11.02 7.99 9.52
CA THR A 46 -11.65 9.31 9.58
C THR A 46 -11.26 10.03 10.88
N PRO A 47 -11.36 11.36 10.97
CA PRO A 47 -11.07 12.11 12.19
C PRO A 47 -12.21 12.01 13.24
N ASP A 48 -13.00 10.94 13.23
CA ASP A 48 -13.93 10.63 14.31
C ASP A 48 -13.16 10.42 15.63
N LYS A 49 -13.63 11.01 16.72
CA LYS A 49 -12.90 11.03 18.00
C LYS A 49 -12.97 9.73 18.78
N GLU A 50 -14.04 8.95 18.59
CA GLU A 50 -14.29 7.73 19.36
C GLU A 50 -13.75 6.48 18.65
N THR A 51 -13.99 6.40 17.34
CA THR A 51 -13.75 5.19 16.55
C THR A 51 -12.66 5.36 15.50
N GLY A 52 -12.25 6.60 15.20
CA GLY A 52 -11.22 6.94 14.21
C GLY A 52 -9.97 7.58 14.80
N LEU A 53 -9.33 8.45 14.01
CA LEU A 53 -8.07 9.13 14.35
C LEU A 53 -8.25 10.47 15.06
N GLY A 54 -9.49 10.90 15.34
CA GLY A 54 -9.80 12.25 15.83
C GLY A 54 -9.16 12.61 17.16
N SER A 55 -8.92 11.61 18.01
CA SER A 55 -8.26 11.78 19.32
C SER A 55 -6.75 11.52 19.29
N TRP A 56 -6.21 11.03 18.18
CA TRP A 56 -4.78 10.77 18.03
C TRP A 56 -4.09 12.07 17.65
N SER A 57 -2.90 12.32 18.17
CA SER A 57 -1.99 13.38 17.70
C SER A 57 -1.37 13.02 16.35
N ASP A 58 -0.83 14.01 15.63
CA ASP A 58 -0.17 13.76 14.35
C ASP A 58 1.05 12.85 14.51
N LYS A 59 1.78 12.96 15.63
CA LYS A 59 2.90 12.08 15.97
C LYS A 59 2.45 10.63 16.16
N GLU A 60 1.29 10.41 16.76
CA GLU A 60 0.75 9.06 16.95
C GLU A 60 0.29 8.44 15.63
N ILE A 61 -0.34 9.22 14.75
CA ILE A 61 -0.68 8.76 13.40
C ILE A 61 0.60 8.43 12.62
N LEU A 62 1.61 9.31 12.67
CA LEU A 62 2.92 9.09 12.05
C LEU A 62 3.59 7.80 12.56
N ASN A 63 3.59 7.58 13.88
CA ASN A 63 4.15 6.37 14.48
C ASN A 63 3.39 5.11 14.03
N ALA A 64 2.06 5.15 13.99
CA ALA A 64 1.28 4.02 13.50
C ALA A 64 1.61 3.70 12.03
N MET A 65 1.76 4.72 11.19
CA MET A 65 2.08 4.57 9.78
C MET A 65 3.50 4.07 9.51
N THR A 66 4.49 4.46 10.32
CA THR A 66 5.92 4.19 10.02
C THR A 66 6.55 3.13 10.93
N THR A 67 5.94 2.85 12.08
CA THR A 67 6.46 1.89 13.08
C THR A 67 5.44 0.80 13.44
N GLY A 68 4.18 0.96 13.04
CA GLY A 68 3.10 0.04 13.37
C GLY A 68 2.74 0.05 14.85
N ILE A 69 2.90 1.19 15.55
CA ILE A 69 2.61 1.31 16.99
C ILE A 69 1.42 2.28 17.18
N ARG A 70 0.38 1.81 17.87
CA ARG A 70 -0.79 2.60 18.27
C ARG A 70 -0.49 3.48 19.50
N PRO A 71 -1.30 4.53 19.78
CA PRO A 71 -1.18 5.34 21.00
C PRO A 71 -1.12 4.54 22.30
N ASN A 72 -1.90 3.47 22.38
CA ASN A 72 -1.95 2.58 23.55
C ASN A 72 -0.78 1.58 23.61
N GLY A 73 0.22 1.69 22.73
CA GLY A 73 1.40 0.82 22.66
C GLY A 73 1.16 -0.52 21.95
N GLU A 74 -0.06 -0.82 21.53
CA GLU A 74 -0.33 -2.04 20.75
C GLU A 74 0.33 -1.99 19.37
N ARG A 75 0.76 -3.17 18.91
CA ARG A 75 1.35 -3.31 17.58
C ARG A 75 0.29 -3.63 16.53
N ILE A 76 0.43 -2.98 15.38
CA ILE A 76 -0.29 -3.28 14.15
C ILE A 76 0.40 -4.47 13.48
N LEU A 77 -0.39 -5.43 12.99
CA LEU A 77 0.16 -6.52 12.20
C LEU A 77 0.59 -6.01 10.82
N PRO A 78 1.69 -6.52 10.24
CA PRO A 78 2.26 -6.03 8.99
C PRO A 78 1.42 -6.35 7.73
N VAL A 79 0.12 -6.62 7.92
CA VAL A 79 -0.90 -6.53 6.87
C VAL A 79 -1.09 -5.06 6.47
N MET A 80 -1.01 -4.13 7.43
CA MET A 80 -0.76 -2.73 7.12
C MET A 80 0.75 -2.58 6.86
N PRO A 81 1.18 -2.11 5.68
CA PRO A 81 2.58 -2.15 5.26
C PRO A 81 3.40 -0.98 5.83
N TYR A 82 3.37 -0.78 7.15
CA TYR A 82 4.08 0.31 7.83
C TYR A 82 5.60 0.27 7.61
N GLU A 83 6.17 -0.90 7.39
CA GLU A 83 7.59 -1.06 7.05
C GLU A 83 7.92 -0.40 5.70
N ALA A 84 6.99 -0.47 4.74
CA ALA A 84 7.13 0.21 3.46
C ALA A 84 6.92 1.71 3.60
N TYR A 85 5.88 2.13 4.32
CA TYR A 85 5.62 3.55 4.59
C TYR A 85 6.73 4.23 5.40
N SER A 86 7.56 3.48 6.14
CA SER A 86 8.73 4.06 6.85
C SER A 86 9.75 4.74 5.93
N GLY A 87 9.74 4.44 4.62
CA GLY A 87 10.57 5.14 3.62
C GLY A 87 9.88 6.29 2.90
N MET A 88 8.61 6.60 3.21
CA MET A 88 7.91 7.75 2.66
C MET A 88 8.55 9.04 3.17
N ALA A 89 8.68 10.06 2.32
CA ALA A 89 9.32 11.31 2.70
C ALA A 89 8.55 12.01 3.82
N GLU A 90 9.28 12.67 4.72
CA GLU A 90 8.65 13.34 5.88
C GLU A 90 7.61 14.37 5.47
N GLU A 91 7.86 15.14 4.41
CA GLU A 91 6.91 16.13 3.89
C GLU A 91 5.62 15.48 3.35
N ASP A 92 5.73 14.31 2.71
CA ASP A 92 4.60 13.56 2.18
C ASP A 92 3.78 12.92 3.31
N LEU A 93 4.44 12.38 4.34
CA LEU A 93 3.77 11.85 5.54
C LEU A 93 3.01 12.95 6.29
N LYS A 94 3.64 14.12 6.51
CA LYS A 94 3.00 15.28 7.15
C LYS A 94 1.81 15.78 6.33
N ALA A 95 1.96 15.86 5.01
CA ALA A 95 0.88 16.26 4.12
C ALA A 95 -0.28 15.26 4.14
N LEU A 96 0.01 13.95 4.09
CA LEU A 96 -0.99 12.88 4.16
C LEU A 96 -1.76 12.94 5.49
N ILE A 97 -1.08 13.09 6.62
CA ILE A 97 -1.72 13.27 7.93
C ILE A 97 -2.63 14.49 7.93
N ALA A 98 -2.15 15.63 7.42
CA ALA A 98 -2.96 16.84 7.30
C ALA A 98 -4.23 16.61 6.46
N TYR A 99 -4.14 15.84 5.36
CA TYR A 99 -5.31 15.48 4.56
C TYR A 99 -6.27 14.53 5.30
N LEU A 100 -5.78 13.54 6.04
CA LEU A 100 -6.62 12.65 6.85
C LEU A 100 -7.49 13.43 7.85
N ARG A 101 -6.98 14.55 8.40
CA ARG A 101 -7.75 15.44 9.29
C ARG A 101 -8.93 16.13 8.59
N THR A 102 -8.90 16.25 7.27
CA THR A 102 -9.96 16.89 6.48
C THR A 102 -11.08 15.94 6.06
N LEU A 103 -10.89 14.63 6.23
CA LEU A 103 -11.91 13.65 5.88
C LEU A 103 -13.17 13.88 6.72
N LYS A 104 -14.34 13.54 6.18
CA LYS A 104 -15.59 13.59 6.92
C LYS A 104 -15.49 12.65 8.13
N PRO A 105 -15.67 13.13 9.38
CA PRO A 105 -15.73 12.26 10.54
C PRO A 105 -16.94 11.33 10.42
N VAL A 106 -16.72 10.03 10.61
CA VAL A 106 -17.80 9.05 10.65
C VAL A 106 -17.55 8.10 11.80
N ARG A 107 -18.49 8.07 12.75
CA ARG A 107 -18.47 7.12 13.86
C ARG A 107 -18.84 5.74 13.37
N LYS A 108 -17.88 4.81 13.37
CA LYS A 108 -18.09 3.40 13.04
C LYS A 108 -17.00 2.54 13.67
N GLU A 109 -17.41 1.68 14.58
CA GLU A 109 -16.52 0.68 15.16
C GLU A 109 -16.22 -0.42 14.13
N THR A 110 -14.95 -0.83 14.07
CA THR A 110 -14.50 -1.93 13.24
C THR A 110 -14.36 -3.20 14.09
N PRO A 111 -14.68 -4.38 13.56
CA PRO A 111 -14.51 -5.62 14.31
C PRO A 111 -13.09 -5.79 14.84
N ARG A 112 -12.94 -6.32 16.05
CA ARG A 112 -11.63 -6.72 16.57
C ARG A 112 -11.10 -7.92 15.79
N MET A 113 -9.77 -8.02 15.72
CA MET A 113 -9.10 -9.19 15.14
C MET A 113 -9.65 -10.47 15.78
N LYS A 114 -10.09 -11.41 14.94
CA LYS A 114 -10.45 -12.76 15.37
C LYS A 114 -9.25 -13.65 15.13
N SER A 115 -8.74 -14.30 16.16
CA SER A 115 -7.59 -15.18 16.06
C SER A 115 -7.68 -16.30 17.08
N TRP A 116 -7.27 -17.49 16.67
CA TRP A 116 -7.12 -18.64 17.56
C TRP A 116 -5.82 -18.61 18.39
N VAL A 117 -4.87 -17.73 18.03
CA VAL A 117 -3.64 -17.47 18.78
C VAL A 117 -3.85 -16.26 19.69
N PRO A 118 -3.45 -16.30 20.96
CA PRO A 118 -3.58 -15.17 21.89
C PRO A 118 -2.55 -14.06 21.56
N PHE A 119 -2.88 -13.20 20.58
CA PHE A 119 -1.97 -12.18 20.04
C PHE A 119 -1.65 -11.01 20.99
N SER A 120 -2.50 -10.73 21.97
CA SER A 120 -2.34 -9.60 22.90
C SER A 120 -1.07 -9.69 23.78
N ARG A 121 -0.36 -10.82 23.76
CA ARG A 121 0.91 -11.05 24.47
C ARG A 121 2.01 -11.67 23.58
N SER A 122 1.84 -11.63 22.26
CA SER A 122 2.73 -12.36 21.37
C SER A 122 4.10 -11.67 21.24
N LEU A 123 5.09 -12.16 21.97
CA LEU A 123 6.52 -11.87 21.75
C LEU A 123 6.99 -12.28 20.33
N LEU A 124 6.19 -13.08 19.63
CA LEU A 124 6.52 -13.58 18.29
C LEU A 124 6.49 -12.46 17.24
N VAL A 125 5.59 -11.47 17.35
CA VAL A 125 5.55 -10.37 16.38
C VAL A 125 6.80 -9.48 16.49
N PRO A 126 7.21 -8.98 17.69
CA PRO A 126 8.47 -8.27 17.84
C PRO A 126 9.70 -9.08 17.39
N LEU A 127 9.74 -10.39 17.67
CA LEU A 127 10.84 -11.24 17.25
C LEU A 127 10.87 -11.43 15.72
N TRP A 128 9.71 -11.67 15.11
CA TRP A 128 9.57 -11.77 13.65
C TRP A 128 9.99 -10.47 12.98
N LEU A 129 9.55 -9.31 13.50
CA LEU A 129 9.95 -8.00 12.98
C LEU A 129 11.47 -7.75 13.15
N LYS A 130 12.06 -8.17 14.27
CA LYS A 130 13.51 -8.06 14.48
C LYS A 130 14.31 -8.87 13.45
N LEU A 131 13.83 -10.05 13.08
CA LEU A 131 14.52 -10.94 12.14
C LEU A 131 14.26 -10.54 10.68
N PHE A 132 13.00 -10.31 10.33
CA PHE A 132 12.54 -10.20 8.94
C PHE A 132 12.12 -8.79 8.54
N GLY A 133 11.69 -7.97 9.50
CA GLY A 133 11.22 -6.62 9.26
C GLY A 133 12.31 -5.72 8.70
N ARG A 134 11.95 -4.85 7.76
CA ARG A 134 12.89 -3.92 7.13
C ARG A 134 12.28 -2.53 7.04
N PHE A 135 12.83 -1.65 7.85
CA PHE A 135 12.46 -0.25 7.91
C PHE A 135 13.48 0.58 7.13
N SER A 136 12.99 1.67 6.55
CA SER A 136 13.80 2.67 5.86
C SER A 136 13.90 3.92 6.72
N THR A 137 14.94 4.72 6.48
CA THR A 137 15.00 6.08 7.04
C THR A 137 14.28 7.00 6.06
N PRO A 138 13.21 7.70 6.47
CA PRO A 138 12.47 8.56 5.56
C PRO A 138 13.36 9.76 5.16
N PRO A 139 13.45 10.09 3.86
CA PRO A 139 14.14 11.30 3.46
C PRO A 139 13.32 12.54 3.87
N PRO A 140 13.94 13.70 4.14
CA PRO A 140 13.20 14.92 4.47
C PRO A 140 12.25 15.35 3.34
N LYS A 141 12.68 15.16 2.09
CA LYS A 141 11.94 15.51 0.88
C LYS A 141 11.86 14.33 -0.08
N ALA A 142 10.77 14.25 -0.81
CA ALA A 142 10.60 13.24 -1.85
C ALA A 142 11.53 13.54 -3.03
N PRO A 143 12.09 12.51 -3.69
CA PRO A 143 12.63 12.68 -5.04
C PRO A 143 11.56 13.27 -5.95
N GLN A 144 11.98 14.11 -6.90
CA GLN A 144 11.05 14.87 -7.75
C GLN A 144 10.88 14.25 -9.14
N SER A 145 11.89 13.58 -9.68
CA SER A 145 11.84 13.03 -11.04
C SER A 145 12.70 11.78 -11.25
N GLY A 146 12.54 11.16 -12.42
CA GLY A 146 13.33 10.04 -12.91
C GLY A 146 13.17 8.74 -12.10
N ILE A 147 14.14 7.84 -12.26
CA ILE A 147 14.12 6.50 -11.63
C ILE A 147 14.03 6.57 -10.10
N GLN A 148 14.62 7.59 -9.47
CA GLN A 148 14.54 7.77 -8.01
C GLN A 148 13.12 8.11 -7.55
N ARG A 149 12.38 8.94 -8.31
CA ARG A 149 10.95 9.20 -8.08
C ARG A 149 10.14 7.92 -8.27
N GLY A 150 10.38 7.21 -9.36
CA GLY A 150 9.71 5.93 -9.63
C GLY A 150 9.89 4.91 -8.52
N ARG A 151 11.14 4.71 -8.08
CA ARG A 151 11.46 3.83 -6.95
C ARG A 151 10.73 4.24 -5.68
N TYR A 152 10.78 5.52 -5.34
CA TYR A 152 10.09 6.06 -4.17
C TYR A 152 8.59 5.76 -4.20
N LEU A 153 7.94 5.96 -5.35
CA LEU A 153 6.52 5.67 -5.53
C LEU A 153 6.23 4.18 -5.41
N VAL A 154 6.97 3.33 -6.14
CA VAL A 154 6.78 1.87 -6.17
C VAL A 154 7.04 1.23 -4.80
N ASP A 155 8.07 1.66 -4.07
CA ASP A 155 8.49 1.05 -2.81
C ASP A 155 7.75 1.59 -1.58
N HIS A 156 7.37 2.87 -1.57
CA HIS A 156 7.00 3.57 -0.33
C HIS A 156 5.66 4.31 -0.37
N VAL A 157 5.09 4.58 -1.55
CA VAL A 157 3.82 5.32 -1.67
C VAL A 157 2.72 4.43 -2.24
N SER A 158 2.88 3.98 -3.48
CA SER A 158 1.92 3.14 -4.22
C SER A 158 2.12 1.64 -3.94
N LEU A 159 3.14 1.27 -3.17
CA LEU A 159 3.29 -0.07 -2.60
C LEU A 159 3.13 -1.23 -3.60
N CYS A 160 3.57 -1.05 -4.85
CA CYS A 160 3.40 -2.09 -5.88
C CYS A 160 4.04 -3.41 -5.42
N ARG A 161 5.13 -3.32 -4.66
CA ARG A 161 5.84 -4.48 -4.10
C ARG A 161 5.00 -5.31 -3.13
N ASP A 162 3.99 -4.75 -2.48
CA ASP A 162 3.21 -5.45 -1.47
C ASP A 162 2.21 -6.44 -2.09
N CYS A 163 1.73 -6.15 -3.30
CA CYS A 163 0.90 -7.07 -4.09
C CYS A 163 1.76 -7.91 -5.06
N HIS A 164 2.72 -7.28 -5.74
CA HIS A 164 3.49 -7.91 -6.81
C HIS A 164 4.77 -8.62 -6.34
N THR A 165 5.00 -8.80 -5.03
CA THR A 165 6.09 -9.66 -4.53
C THR A 165 5.48 -10.82 -3.76
N PRO A 166 5.81 -12.09 -4.08
CA PRO A 166 5.24 -13.22 -3.36
C PRO A 166 5.78 -13.25 -1.93
N ARG A 167 4.98 -13.79 -1.02
CA ARG A 167 5.35 -13.94 0.40
C ARG A 167 5.54 -15.41 0.72
N SER A 168 6.51 -15.72 1.58
CA SER A 168 6.70 -17.07 2.09
C SER A 168 5.52 -17.49 2.97
N PHE A 169 5.48 -18.77 3.36
CA PHE A 169 4.50 -19.27 4.32
C PHE A 169 4.48 -18.48 5.66
N LEU A 170 5.60 -17.86 6.03
CA LEU A 170 5.72 -17.00 7.21
C LEU A 170 5.26 -15.55 6.98
N GLY A 171 4.68 -15.24 5.81
CA GLY A 171 4.24 -13.91 5.42
C GLY A 171 5.36 -12.93 5.03
N VAL A 172 6.61 -13.42 4.94
CA VAL A 172 7.79 -12.58 4.64
C VAL A 172 7.90 -12.37 3.12
N PRO A 173 8.07 -11.14 2.61
CA PRO A 173 8.31 -10.91 1.19
C PRO A 173 9.55 -11.65 0.69
N MET A 174 9.39 -12.41 -0.39
CA MET A 174 10.49 -13.14 -1.04
C MET A 174 11.28 -12.19 -1.93
N ARG A 175 12.30 -11.53 -1.37
CA ARG A 175 13.06 -10.46 -2.06
C ARG A 175 13.74 -10.88 -3.37
N GLY A 176 14.06 -12.17 -3.52
CA GLY A 176 14.59 -12.70 -4.78
C GLY A 176 13.57 -12.70 -5.93
N LEU A 177 12.29 -12.50 -5.61
CA LEU A 177 11.15 -12.39 -6.52
C LEU A 177 10.49 -11.01 -6.41
N TYR A 178 11.26 -9.97 -6.07
CA TYR A 178 10.77 -8.60 -5.98
C TYR A 178 10.05 -8.19 -7.26
N LEU A 179 8.78 -7.79 -7.14
CA LEU A 179 7.88 -7.39 -8.24
C LEU A 179 7.58 -8.48 -9.27
N ALA A 180 7.98 -9.73 -9.01
CA ALA A 180 7.82 -10.86 -9.94
C ALA A 180 6.44 -11.52 -9.87
N GLY A 181 5.45 -10.90 -9.23
CA GLY A 181 4.08 -11.39 -9.11
C GLY A 181 3.86 -12.40 -7.98
N SER A 182 2.61 -12.67 -7.65
CA SER A 182 2.19 -13.59 -6.59
C SER A 182 0.96 -14.39 -7.00
N LYS A 183 0.98 -15.72 -6.81
CA LYS A 183 -0.20 -16.59 -6.98
C LYS A 183 -1.20 -16.49 -5.82
N THR A 184 -0.72 -16.06 -4.66
CA THR A 184 -1.52 -15.91 -3.44
C THR A 184 -1.22 -14.54 -2.85
N GLY A 185 -1.68 -13.50 -3.54
CA GLY A 185 -1.52 -12.11 -3.11
C GLY A 185 -2.45 -11.75 -1.97
N LEU A 186 -2.58 -10.44 -1.72
CA LEU A 186 -3.49 -9.92 -0.71
C LEU A 186 -4.93 -10.34 -1.02
N LEU A 187 -5.68 -10.69 0.03
CA LEU A 187 -7.05 -11.19 -0.05
C LEU A 187 -7.23 -12.47 -0.90
N GLY A 188 -6.14 -13.18 -1.22
CA GLY A 188 -6.16 -14.39 -2.03
C GLY A 188 -6.20 -14.12 -3.53
N GLU A 189 -6.07 -12.86 -3.96
CA GLU A 189 -6.02 -12.51 -5.39
C GLU A 189 -4.62 -12.65 -5.95
N GLU A 190 -4.54 -13.00 -7.22
CA GLU A 190 -3.29 -13.11 -7.95
C GLU A 190 -2.79 -11.72 -8.37
N SER A 191 -1.47 -11.56 -8.47
CA SER A 191 -0.85 -10.34 -8.97
C SER A 191 0.20 -10.71 -10.02
N PRO A 192 0.16 -10.12 -11.22
CA PRO A 192 1.06 -10.50 -12.31
C PRO A 192 2.50 -10.08 -12.02
N ASN A 193 3.44 -10.67 -12.75
CA ASN A 193 4.82 -10.22 -12.77
C ASN A 193 4.91 -8.86 -13.49
N ILE A 194 5.48 -7.85 -12.83
CA ILE A 194 5.66 -6.49 -13.37
C ILE A 194 7.14 -6.11 -13.48
N THR A 195 8.02 -7.11 -13.52
CA THR A 195 9.43 -6.94 -13.91
C THR A 195 9.55 -6.88 -15.45
N PRO A 196 10.65 -6.37 -16.01
CA PRO A 196 10.83 -6.28 -17.46
C PRO A 196 11.17 -7.62 -18.12
N ASP A 197 10.83 -8.74 -17.47
CA ASP A 197 10.92 -10.07 -18.07
C ASP A 197 9.99 -10.15 -19.29
N ARG A 198 10.51 -10.65 -20.42
CA ARG A 198 9.78 -10.66 -21.70
C ARG A 198 8.74 -11.78 -21.80
N GLU A 199 8.94 -12.88 -21.07
CA GLU A 199 8.08 -14.06 -21.16
C GLU A 199 6.93 -13.99 -20.17
N THR A 200 7.23 -13.62 -18.92
CA THR A 200 6.26 -13.68 -17.81
C THR A 200 5.86 -12.31 -17.29
N GLY A 201 6.61 -11.26 -17.63
CA GLY A 201 6.43 -9.89 -17.13
C GLY A 201 5.98 -8.88 -18.18
N ILE A 202 6.34 -7.61 -17.95
CA ILE A 202 5.97 -6.46 -18.79
C ILE A 202 7.08 -6.10 -19.81
N GLY A 203 7.97 -7.03 -20.14
CA GLY A 203 9.14 -6.77 -20.99
C GLY A 203 8.82 -6.23 -22.39
N GLU A 204 7.66 -6.60 -22.96
CA GLU A 204 7.19 -6.10 -24.26
C GLU A 204 6.48 -4.74 -24.17
N TRP A 205 6.10 -4.29 -22.98
CA TRP A 205 5.31 -3.07 -22.84
C TRP A 205 6.19 -1.84 -22.98
N SER A 206 5.70 -0.84 -23.71
CA SER A 206 6.36 0.45 -23.77
C SER A 206 6.29 1.19 -22.43
N ARG A 207 7.05 2.28 -22.32
CA ARG A 207 6.98 3.15 -21.14
C ARG A 207 5.59 3.77 -20.98
N ASP A 208 4.97 4.18 -22.08
CA ASP A 208 3.65 4.79 -22.09
C ASP A 208 2.56 3.76 -21.77
N ASP A 209 2.68 2.52 -22.27
CA ASP A 209 1.75 1.42 -21.93
C ASP A 209 1.60 1.21 -20.41
N ILE A 210 2.73 1.23 -19.69
CA ILE A 210 2.75 1.04 -18.23
C ILE A 210 2.11 2.25 -17.52
N ALA A 211 2.39 3.47 -17.99
CA ALA A 211 1.84 4.68 -17.42
C ALA A 211 0.33 4.79 -17.71
N ASP A 212 -0.10 4.48 -18.92
CA ASP A 212 -1.49 4.51 -19.34
C ASP A 212 -2.30 3.46 -18.59
N LEU A 213 -1.77 2.24 -18.38
CA LEU A 213 -2.40 1.26 -17.47
C LEU A 213 -2.56 1.83 -16.07
N THR A 214 -1.52 2.43 -15.51
CA THR A 214 -1.55 2.96 -14.13
C THR A 214 -2.61 4.06 -13.96
N LEU A 215 -2.84 4.86 -15.01
CA LEU A 215 -3.77 5.98 -15.00
C LEU A 215 -5.21 5.60 -15.40
N THR A 216 -5.39 4.56 -16.20
CA THR A 216 -6.68 4.26 -16.85
C THR A 216 -7.20 2.85 -16.60
N GLY A 217 -6.34 1.94 -16.15
CA GLY A 217 -6.65 0.52 -16.02
C GLY A 217 -6.58 -0.28 -17.32
N PHE A 218 -6.36 0.35 -18.48
CA PHE A 218 -6.27 -0.36 -19.75
C PHE A 218 -4.87 -0.91 -20.02
N LYS A 219 -4.82 -2.15 -20.49
CA LYS A 219 -3.63 -2.83 -20.98
C LYS A 219 -3.41 -2.48 -22.47
N PRO A 220 -2.21 -2.74 -23.01
CA PRO A 220 -1.89 -2.42 -24.42
C PRO A 220 -2.78 -3.13 -25.44
N ASN A 221 -3.32 -4.29 -25.07
CA ASN A 221 -4.25 -5.08 -25.89
C ASN A 221 -5.72 -4.64 -25.74
N LEU A 222 -5.98 -3.47 -25.13
CA LEU A 222 -7.30 -2.89 -24.88
C LEU A 222 -8.19 -3.65 -23.88
N ASP A 223 -7.66 -4.70 -23.26
CA ASP A 223 -8.26 -5.32 -22.08
C ASP A 223 -8.04 -4.42 -20.85
N ASN A 224 -8.79 -4.63 -19.78
CA ASN A 224 -8.64 -3.86 -18.54
C ASN A 224 -8.14 -4.72 -17.38
N VAL A 225 -7.54 -4.07 -16.38
CA VAL A 225 -7.28 -4.72 -15.09
C VAL A 225 -8.62 -4.97 -14.37
N GLN A 226 -8.62 -5.96 -13.49
CA GLN A 226 -9.76 -6.37 -12.68
C GLN A 226 -9.31 -6.56 -11.23
N GLY A 227 -10.25 -6.70 -10.31
CA GLY A 227 -9.97 -7.02 -8.90
C GLY A 227 -9.24 -5.89 -8.19
N LEU A 228 -8.28 -6.23 -7.31
CA LEU A 228 -7.61 -5.23 -6.47
C LEU A 228 -6.84 -4.17 -7.25
N MET A 229 -6.33 -4.48 -8.44
CA MET A 229 -5.64 -3.47 -9.24
C MET A 229 -6.63 -2.42 -9.77
N GLU A 230 -7.82 -2.83 -10.18
CA GLU A 230 -8.90 -1.90 -10.55
C GLU A 230 -9.31 -1.04 -9.35
N GLU A 231 -9.47 -1.65 -8.17
CA GLU A 231 -9.84 -0.94 -6.94
C GLU A 231 -8.82 0.16 -6.56
N VAL A 232 -7.51 -0.06 -6.73
CA VAL A 232 -6.50 0.97 -6.40
C VAL A 232 -6.36 2.03 -7.49
N ILE A 233 -6.63 1.70 -8.76
CA ILE A 233 -6.65 2.68 -9.85
C ILE A 233 -7.82 3.63 -9.70
N GLU A 234 -9.02 3.09 -9.50
CA GLU A 234 -10.22 3.89 -9.30
C GLU A 234 -10.19 4.62 -7.95
N GLY A 235 -9.80 3.88 -6.91
CA GLY A 235 -9.88 4.31 -5.52
C GLY A 235 -11.32 4.51 -5.05
N VAL A 236 -11.47 4.85 -3.76
CA VAL A 236 -12.79 5.06 -3.16
C VAL A 236 -13.29 6.47 -3.46
N SER A 237 -12.45 7.46 -3.18
CA SER A 237 -12.69 8.87 -3.51
C SER A 237 -11.72 9.37 -4.57
N ARG A 238 -10.50 8.82 -4.56
CA ARG A 238 -9.40 9.08 -5.49
C ARG A 238 -8.50 7.85 -5.52
N GLY A 239 -7.86 7.56 -6.64
CA GLY A 239 -6.96 6.42 -6.82
C GLY A 239 -5.77 6.77 -7.72
N TYR A 240 -5.13 5.76 -8.32
CA TYR A 240 -3.98 6.00 -9.22
C TYR A 240 -4.36 6.79 -10.47
N LYS A 241 -5.63 6.78 -10.89
CA LYS A 241 -6.11 7.65 -11.97
C LYS A 241 -5.94 9.15 -11.69
N ASN A 242 -5.72 9.52 -10.43
CA ASN A 242 -5.43 10.90 -10.02
C ASN A 242 -3.92 11.21 -9.94
N MET A 243 -3.06 10.24 -10.25
CA MET A 243 -1.61 10.44 -10.36
C MET A 243 -1.31 11.39 -11.53
N THR A 244 -0.23 12.15 -11.41
CA THR A 244 0.27 12.91 -12.57
C THR A 244 0.86 11.94 -13.60
N ARG A 245 0.77 12.29 -14.89
CA ARG A 245 1.42 11.48 -15.93
C ARG A 245 2.93 11.35 -15.70
N GLU A 246 3.58 12.40 -15.17
CA GLU A 246 5.00 12.36 -14.83
C GLU A 246 5.34 11.29 -13.79
N ASP A 247 4.53 11.15 -12.73
CA ASP A 247 4.74 10.12 -11.72
C ASP A 247 4.45 8.71 -12.26
N ALA A 248 3.41 8.54 -13.09
CA ALA A 248 3.11 7.26 -13.73
C ALA A 248 4.25 6.82 -14.66
N LEU A 249 4.82 7.78 -15.40
CA LEU A 249 5.99 7.58 -16.23
C LEU A 249 7.26 7.29 -15.41
N ALA A 250 7.44 7.94 -14.26
CA ALA A 250 8.56 7.65 -13.36
C ALA A 250 8.47 6.22 -12.81
N ILE A 251 7.27 5.76 -12.45
CA ILE A 251 7.00 4.35 -12.09
C ILE A 251 7.40 3.44 -13.25
N ALA A 252 6.95 3.72 -14.48
CA ALA A 252 7.31 2.93 -15.66
C ALA A 252 8.84 2.87 -15.86
N ASP A 253 9.54 4.01 -15.74
CA ASP A 253 11.00 4.07 -15.84
C ASP A 253 11.69 3.20 -14.78
N TYR A 254 11.19 3.22 -13.55
CA TYR A 254 11.73 2.37 -12.49
C TYR A 254 11.47 0.89 -12.77
N LEU A 255 10.24 0.50 -13.13
CA LEU A 255 9.89 -0.89 -13.44
C LEU A 255 10.68 -1.43 -14.64
N LYS A 256 11.00 -0.60 -15.63
CA LYS A 256 11.86 -1.02 -16.74
C LYS A 256 13.35 -1.07 -16.38
N SER A 257 13.77 -0.44 -15.29
CA SER A 257 15.17 -0.40 -14.84
C SER A 257 15.59 -1.56 -13.95
N ILE A 258 14.64 -2.27 -13.33
CA ILE A 258 14.95 -3.38 -12.41
C ILE A 258 15.34 -4.65 -13.19
N ARG A 259 15.94 -5.59 -12.48
CA ARG A 259 16.32 -6.89 -13.05
C ARG A 259 15.05 -7.65 -13.54
N PRO A 260 15.05 -8.21 -14.76
CA PRO A 260 14.01 -9.13 -15.19
C PRO A 260 14.07 -10.42 -14.37
N ILE A 261 12.92 -10.88 -13.88
CA ILE A 261 12.79 -12.12 -13.11
C ILE A 261 11.68 -12.93 -13.78
N ALA A 262 12.03 -14.07 -14.37
CA ALA A 262 11.04 -15.00 -14.88
C ALA A 262 10.29 -15.66 -13.71
N ASN A 263 8.98 -15.44 -13.64
CA ASN A 263 8.11 -16.06 -12.65
C ASN A 263 6.68 -16.17 -13.20
N LYS A 264 6.31 -17.38 -13.62
CA LYS A 264 4.99 -17.64 -14.17
C LYS A 264 3.97 -17.81 -13.05
N ILE A 265 3.09 -16.82 -12.92
CA ILE A 265 1.97 -16.88 -11.98
C ILE A 265 0.96 -17.89 -12.50
N ASN A 266 0.57 -17.79 -13.78
CA ASN A 266 -0.35 -18.71 -14.47
C ASN A 266 0.12 -19.05 -15.87
#